data_AF-A0A4R8DUS7-F1
#
_entry.id   AF-A0A4R8DUS7-F1
#
_cell.length_a   1.000
_cell.length_b   1.000
_cell.length_c   1.000
_cell.angle_alpha   90.00
_cell.angle_beta   90.00
_cell.angle_gamma   90.00
#
_symmetry.space_group_name_H-M   'P 1'
#
loop_
_entity.id
_entity.type
_entity.pdbx_description
1 polymer ?
#
loop_
_entity_poly.entity_id
_entity_poly.type
_entity_poly.pdbx_seq_one_letter_code
_entity_poly.pdbx_strand_id
1 'polypeptide(L)'
;MSKEITARSQDYSQWYNDLVIKGGLADYSAVRGCMVIKPYGYALWERMQSVLDGKFKETGHQNAYFPLFIPKSFLSKEAAHVEGFAKECAVVTHYRLKNDPNGGGVIVDPEAKLEEELIVRPTSETIIWNTYKTWIQSYRDLPLLINQWANVVRWEMRTRLFLRTAEFLWQEGHTAHATEQEAVAEARLMLDVYADFVENYMALPVVKGTKSPSERFAGAVDTYCIEGLMQDGKALQAGTSHFLGQNFAKAFEVQFLSKENKLDYVWATSWGVSTRMIGALVMAHSDDDGLVMPPRIAPLQVVVVPIYKGDDQKKALDESILPLVKALKDAGISVKYDDSDNARPGWKFAEYELKGVPVRIALGARDLENGVAEVARRDTKVKVSLPLEGLPARIASLLEEIQQNLYNRALTFREEHITRVDDFDTFQKVLDEKGGFVSAHWDGTAETEEKIKELTKATIRCIPLDNPQEEGRCILTGKPSHERVLFARAY
;
A
#
# COMPACT_ATOMS: atom_id res chain seq x y z
N MET A 1 -29.98 8.18 11.30
CA MET A 1 -29.79 7.21 10.20
C MET A 1 -29.26 5.95 10.84
N SER A 2 -29.88 4.79 10.57
CA SER A 2 -29.45 3.49 11.11
C SER A 2 -27.97 3.27 10.81
N LYS A 3 -27.17 2.82 11.79
CA LYS A 3 -25.73 2.59 11.63
C LYS A 3 -25.48 1.69 10.43
N GLU A 4 -25.04 2.27 9.31
CA GLU A 4 -24.70 1.50 8.13
C GLU A 4 -23.37 0.79 8.30
N ILE A 5 -22.45 1.30 9.12
CA ILE A 5 -21.15 0.67 9.35
C ILE A 5 -21.18 -0.13 10.66
N THR A 6 -20.73 -1.38 10.60
CA THR A 6 -20.48 -2.22 11.78
C THR A 6 -19.39 -1.59 12.63
N ALA A 7 -19.58 -1.48 13.95
CA ALA A 7 -18.56 -0.87 14.82
C ALA A 7 -17.30 -1.74 14.90
N ARG A 8 -16.11 -1.11 14.98
CA ARG A 8 -14.83 -1.83 15.11
C ARG A 8 -14.80 -2.82 16.27
N SER A 9 -15.37 -2.44 17.41
CA SER A 9 -15.43 -3.27 18.61
C SER A 9 -16.35 -4.49 18.48
N GLN A 10 -17.22 -4.54 17.47
CA GLN A 10 -18.14 -5.64 17.23
C GLN A 10 -17.54 -6.65 16.24
N ASP A 11 -17.10 -6.17 15.08
CA ASP A 11 -16.44 -6.99 14.07
C ASP A 11 -15.55 -6.11 13.18
N TYR A 12 -14.24 -6.12 13.45
CA TYR A 12 -13.26 -5.33 12.71
C TYR A 12 -13.16 -5.73 11.22
N SER A 13 -13.44 -7.01 10.89
CA SER A 13 -13.38 -7.47 9.52
C SER A 13 -14.59 -6.98 8.72
N GLN A 14 -15.78 -7.04 9.31
CA GLN A 14 -16.98 -6.48 8.70
C GLN A 14 -16.92 -4.94 8.63
N TRP A 15 -16.44 -4.26 9.68
CA TRP A 15 -16.20 -2.81 9.69
C TRP A 15 -15.35 -2.37 8.49
N TYR A 16 -14.23 -3.06 8.24
CA TYR A 16 -13.35 -2.77 7.11
C TYR A 16 -14.07 -2.94 5.76
N ASN A 17 -14.81 -4.03 5.58
CA ASN A 17 -15.54 -4.29 4.34
C ASN A 17 -16.65 -3.25 4.13
N ASP A 18 -17.38 -2.89 5.18
CA ASP A 18 -18.40 -1.85 5.15
C ASP A 18 -17.79 -0.51 4.70
N LEU A 19 -16.63 -0.13 5.24
CA LEU A 19 -15.93 1.09 4.83
C LEU A 19 -15.50 1.09 3.37
N VAL A 20 -14.88 0.00 2.91
CA VAL A 20 -14.41 -0.11 1.51
C VAL A 20 -15.56 0.01 0.53
N ILE A 21 -16.68 -0.68 0.80
CA ILE A 21 -17.84 -0.74 -0.10
C ILE A 21 -18.67 0.55 -0.01
N LYS A 22 -19.05 0.96 1.20
CA LYS A 22 -19.94 2.11 1.42
C LYS A 22 -19.24 3.44 1.24
N GLY A 23 -17.95 3.51 1.57
CA GLY A 23 -17.08 4.63 1.23
C GLY A 23 -16.77 4.73 -0.28
N GLY A 24 -17.18 3.74 -1.08
CA GLY A 24 -17.08 3.77 -2.54
C GLY A 24 -15.68 3.57 -3.09
N LEU A 25 -14.80 2.88 -2.34
CA LEU A 25 -13.42 2.58 -2.78
C LEU A 25 -13.37 1.41 -3.76
N ALA A 26 -14.08 0.32 -3.46
CA ALA A 26 -14.12 -0.87 -4.31
C ALA A 26 -15.45 -1.63 -4.15
N ASP A 27 -15.68 -2.58 -5.06
CA ASP A 27 -16.76 -3.56 -5.00
C ASP A 27 -16.23 -4.97 -5.32
N TYR A 28 -17.02 -5.99 -4.99
CA TYR A 28 -16.69 -7.36 -5.35
C TYR A 28 -16.83 -7.56 -6.86
N SER A 29 -15.85 -8.25 -7.46
CA SER A 29 -15.94 -8.69 -8.85
C SER A 29 -16.76 -9.98 -8.95
N ALA A 30 -17.34 -10.23 -10.13
CA ALA A 30 -17.88 -11.55 -10.48
C ALA A 30 -16.78 -12.63 -10.55
N VAL A 31 -15.52 -12.22 -10.76
CA VAL A 31 -14.36 -13.12 -10.71
C VAL A 31 -13.93 -13.30 -9.27
N ARG A 32 -13.90 -14.55 -8.80
CA ARG A 32 -13.53 -14.90 -7.43
C ARG A 32 -12.18 -14.29 -7.07
N GLY A 33 -12.15 -13.57 -5.95
CA GLY A 33 -10.92 -13.00 -5.40
C GLY A 33 -10.47 -11.70 -6.05
N CYS A 34 -11.07 -11.28 -7.16
CA CYS A 34 -10.83 -9.97 -7.76
C CYS A 34 -11.76 -8.90 -7.17
N MET A 35 -11.41 -7.65 -7.41
CA MET A 35 -12.20 -6.48 -7.02
C MET A 35 -12.39 -5.53 -8.19
N VAL A 36 -13.48 -4.78 -8.18
CA VAL A 36 -13.66 -3.61 -9.04
C VAL A 36 -13.26 -2.39 -8.22
N ILE A 37 -12.12 -1.78 -8.52
CA ILE A 37 -11.72 -0.52 -7.87
C ILE A 37 -12.60 0.60 -8.44
N LYS A 38 -13.43 1.21 -7.60
CA LYS A 38 -14.36 2.28 -8.00
C LYS A 38 -13.61 3.60 -8.20
N PRO A 39 -14.19 4.60 -8.88
CA PRO A 39 -13.49 5.85 -9.19
C PRO A 39 -12.86 6.54 -7.97
N TYR A 40 -13.49 6.52 -6.79
CA TYR A 40 -12.93 7.13 -5.60
C TYR A 40 -11.69 6.39 -5.05
N GLY A 41 -11.72 5.04 -5.07
CA GLY A 41 -10.57 4.23 -4.68
C GLY A 41 -9.44 4.25 -5.73
N TYR A 42 -9.79 4.31 -7.01
CA TYR A 42 -8.80 4.40 -8.08
C TYR A 42 -8.13 5.78 -8.09
N ALA A 43 -8.88 6.85 -7.86
CA ALA A 43 -8.30 8.19 -7.70
C ALA A 43 -7.31 8.25 -6.52
N LEU A 44 -7.57 7.52 -5.43
CA LEU A 44 -6.61 7.40 -4.33
C LEU A 44 -5.34 6.68 -4.81
N TRP A 45 -5.47 5.57 -5.55
CA TRP A 45 -4.33 4.87 -6.14
C TRP A 45 -3.54 5.77 -7.10
N GLU A 46 -4.19 6.54 -7.96
CA GLU A 46 -3.56 7.49 -8.88
C GLU A 46 -2.75 8.56 -8.13
N ARG A 47 -3.24 9.05 -6.98
CA ARG A 47 -2.50 9.98 -6.13
C ARG A 47 -1.26 9.33 -5.52
N MET A 48 -1.39 8.09 -5.01
CA MET A 48 -0.24 7.33 -4.49
C MET A 48 0.79 7.09 -5.59
N GLN A 49 0.33 6.65 -6.76
CA GLN A 49 1.15 6.42 -7.95
C GLN A 49 1.88 7.68 -8.39
N SER A 50 1.19 8.81 -8.51
CA SER A 50 1.80 10.06 -8.97
C SER A 50 2.93 10.54 -8.05
N VAL A 51 2.79 10.37 -6.74
CA VAL A 51 3.83 10.76 -5.78
C VAL A 51 5.03 9.82 -5.87
N LEU A 52 4.80 8.51 -5.83
CA LEU A 52 5.85 7.51 -5.90
C LEU A 52 6.60 7.56 -7.23
N ASP A 53 5.89 7.68 -8.34
CA ASP A 53 6.47 7.81 -9.67
C ASP A 53 7.38 9.05 -9.80
N GLY A 54 6.99 10.16 -9.18
CA GLY A 54 7.84 11.35 -9.04
C GLY A 54 9.14 11.06 -8.29
N LYS A 55 9.04 10.41 -7.12
CA LYS A 55 10.20 10.04 -6.28
C LYS A 55 11.14 9.04 -6.97
N PHE A 56 10.61 8.09 -7.73
CA PHE A 56 11.45 7.17 -8.51
C PHE A 56 12.20 7.92 -9.63
N LYS A 57 11.56 8.86 -10.31
CA LYS A 57 12.21 9.70 -11.33
C LYS A 57 13.29 10.61 -10.74
N GLU A 58 13.06 11.16 -9.55
CA GLU A 58 14.06 11.96 -8.82
C GLU A 58 15.34 11.15 -8.50
N THR A 59 15.22 9.83 -8.36
CA THR A 59 16.34 8.90 -8.12
C THR A 59 16.91 8.29 -9.40
N GLY A 60 16.47 8.73 -10.58
CA GLY A 60 17.00 8.30 -11.88
C GLY A 60 16.33 7.08 -12.49
N HIS A 61 15.27 6.54 -11.87
CA HIS A 61 14.52 5.41 -12.41
C HIS A 61 13.69 5.78 -13.63
N GLN A 62 13.53 4.81 -14.53
CA GLN A 62 12.75 4.95 -15.76
C GLN A 62 11.64 3.91 -15.82
N ASN A 63 10.45 4.34 -16.20
CA ASN A 63 9.33 3.42 -16.39
C ASN A 63 9.49 2.63 -17.69
N ALA A 64 9.24 1.33 -17.61
CA ALA A 64 9.08 0.43 -18.75
C ALA A 64 7.83 -0.43 -18.55
N TYR A 65 7.48 -1.20 -19.59
CA TYR A 65 6.39 -2.16 -19.53
C TYR A 65 6.81 -3.48 -20.16
N PHE A 66 6.77 -4.54 -19.37
CA PHE A 66 7.01 -5.92 -19.76
C PHE A 66 5.67 -6.65 -19.91
N PRO A 67 5.60 -7.67 -20.79
CA PRO A 67 4.37 -8.43 -21.01
C PRO A 67 3.81 -9.08 -19.74
N LEU A 68 2.47 -9.20 -19.71
CA LEU A 68 1.73 -9.93 -18.67
C LEU A 68 2.02 -11.44 -18.66
N PHE A 69 2.29 -12.00 -19.84
CA PHE A 69 2.47 -13.44 -20.03
C PHE A 69 3.95 -13.83 -20.00
N ILE A 70 4.27 -14.82 -19.17
CA ILE A 70 5.61 -15.36 -18.97
C ILE A 70 5.64 -16.79 -19.50
N PRO A 71 6.57 -17.17 -20.40
CA PRO A 71 6.75 -18.56 -20.79
C PRO A 71 7.03 -19.45 -19.58
N LYS A 72 6.36 -20.61 -19.47
CA LYS A 72 6.57 -21.55 -18.35
C LYS A 72 8.03 -21.98 -18.18
N SER A 73 8.77 -22.08 -19.29
CA SER A 73 10.20 -22.37 -19.30
C SER A 73 11.04 -21.32 -18.56
N PHE A 74 10.62 -20.05 -18.52
CA PHE A 74 11.34 -18.99 -17.83
C PHE A 74 11.20 -19.11 -16.32
N LEU A 75 9.99 -19.44 -15.84
CA LEU A 75 9.76 -19.66 -14.43
C LEU A 75 10.66 -20.78 -13.90
N SER A 76 10.88 -21.82 -14.72
CA SER A 76 11.65 -23.01 -14.34
C SER A 76 13.17 -22.80 -14.19
N LYS A 77 13.69 -21.59 -14.48
CA LYS A 77 15.13 -21.29 -14.41
C LYS A 77 15.64 -20.93 -13.01
N GLU A 78 14.75 -20.53 -12.09
CA GLU A 78 15.12 -20.17 -10.70
C GLU A 78 14.29 -21.00 -9.72
N ALA A 79 14.92 -22.02 -9.12
CA ALA A 79 14.23 -23.05 -8.35
C ALA A 79 13.54 -22.50 -7.08
N ALA A 80 14.17 -21.56 -6.37
CA ALA A 80 13.58 -21.00 -5.16
C ALA A 80 12.33 -20.17 -5.47
N HIS A 81 12.36 -19.40 -6.56
CA HIS A 81 11.25 -18.62 -7.07
C HIS A 81 10.09 -19.51 -7.55
N VAL A 82 10.39 -20.65 -8.20
CA VAL A 82 9.37 -21.64 -8.56
C VAL A 82 8.65 -22.16 -7.32
N GLU A 83 9.40 -22.60 -6.30
CA GLU A 83 8.80 -23.16 -5.08
C GLU A 83 7.91 -22.15 -4.35
N GLY A 84 8.30 -20.88 -4.35
CA GLY A 84 7.54 -19.79 -3.73
C GLY A 84 6.23 -19.44 -4.44
N PHE A 85 6.18 -19.48 -5.79
CA PHE A 85 5.03 -18.97 -6.56
C PHE A 85 4.20 -20.03 -7.26
N ALA A 86 4.71 -21.25 -7.48
CA ALA A 86 4.05 -22.24 -8.35
C ALA A 86 2.61 -22.58 -7.94
N LYS A 87 2.30 -22.52 -6.64
CA LYS A 87 0.95 -22.84 -6.12
C LYS A 87 -0.09 -21.74 -6.40
N GLU A 88 0.36 -20.55 -6.81
CA GLU A 88 -0.47 -19.35 -6.95
C GLU A 88 -0.55 -18.85 -8.41
N CYS A 89 0.05 -19.55 -9.37
CA CYS A 89 0.08 -19.12 -10.77
C CYS A 89 -1.23 -19.42 -11.52
N ALA A 90 -1.74 -18.44 -12.26
CA ALA A 90 -2.74 -18.67 -13.30
C ALA A 90 -2.06 -19.01 -14.64
N VAL A 91 -2.62 -19.99 -15.38
CA VAL A 91 -1.98 -20.56 -16.58
C VAL A 91 -2.91 -20.46 -17.79
N VAL A 92 -2.42 -19.85 -18.87
CA VAL A 92 -3.06 -19.81 -20.18
C VAL A 92 -2.57 -21.01 -20.99
N THR A 93 -3.53 -21.83 -21.43
CA THR A 93 -3.26 -23.09 -22.15
C THR A 93 -3.80 -23.10 -23.58
N HIS A 94 -4.72 -22.20 -23.93
CA HIS A 94 -5.39 -22.13 -25.24
C HIS A 94 -5.57 -20.68 -25.69
N TYR A 95 -5.55 -20.42 -27.01
CA TYR A 95 -5.65 -19.06 -27.57
C TYR A 95 -6.97 -18.75 -28.30
N ARG A 96 -7.89 -19.72 -28.42
CA ARG A 96 -9.16 -19.56 -29.15
C ARG A 96 -10.34 -20.20 -28.41
N LEU A 97 -11.48 -19.52 -28.46
CA LEU A 97 -12.80 -20.07 -28.15
C LEU A 97 -13.54 -20.41 -29.44
N LYS A 98 -14.47 -21.36 -29.38
CA LYS A 98 -15.42 -21.66 -30.47
C LYS A 98 -16.84 -21.79 -29.93
N ASN A 99 -17.82 -21.64 -30.80
CA ASN A 99 -19.22 -21.92 -30.45
C ASN A 99 -19.36 -23.39 -30.05
N ASP A 100 -20.11 -23.65 -28.99
CA ASP A 100 -20.46 -25.00 -28.59
C ASP A 100 -21.36 -25.62 -29.67
N PRO A 101 -20.92 -26.71 -30.32
CA PRO A 101 -21.75 -27.40 -31.33
C PRO A 101 -23.07 -27.94 -30.75
N ASN A 102 -23.20 -28.05 -29.42
CA ASN A 102 -24.42 -28.47 -28.73
C ASN A 102 -25.30 -27.31 -28.25
N GLY A 103 -24.96 -26.06 -28.57
CA GLY A 103 -25.80 -24.89 -28.25
C GLY A 103 -25.63 -24.31 -26.84
N GLY A 104 -24.54 -24.60 -26.12
CA GLY A 104 -24.23 -24.10 -24.78
C GLY A 104 -23.46 -22.78 -24.67
N GLY A 105 -23.31 -22.02 -25.77
CA GLY A 105 -22.56 -20.75 -25.81
C GLY A 105 -21.17 -20.92 -26.42
N VAL A 106 -20.11 -20.49 -25.71
CA VAL A 106 -18.71 -20.61 -26.15
C VAL A 106 -17.94 -21.60 -25.30
N ILE A 107 -17.09 -22.42 -25.93
CA ILE A 107 -16.19 -23.37 -25.28
C ILE A 107 -14.74 -23.09 -25.69
N VAL A 108 -13.80 -23.55 -24.87
CA VAL A 108 -12.38 -23.58 -25.24
C VAL A 108 -12.21 -24.54 -26.42
N ASP A 109 -11.51 -24.09 -27.47
CA ASP A 109 -11.24 -24.96 -28.61
C ASP A 109 -10.05 -25.88 -28.31
N PRO A 110 -10.25 -27.22 -28.21
CA PRO A 110 -9.16 -28.13 -27.86
C PRO A 110 -8.02 -28.15 -28.88
N GLU A 111 -8.29 -27.78 -30.14
CA GLU A 111 -7.29 -27.70 -31.20
C GLU A 111 -6.42 -26.45 -31.11
N ALA A 112 -6.83 -25.44 -30.32
CA ALA A 112 -6.10 -24.19 -30.14
C ALA A 112 -5.22 -24.19 -28.89
N LYS A 113 -4.71 -25.37 -28.51
CA LYS A 113 -3.75 -25.52 -27.42
C LYS A 113 -2.41 -24.86 -27.79
N LEU A 114 -1.83 -24.13 -26.85
CA LEU A 114 -0.51 -23.51 -27.04
C LEU A 114 0.60 -24.57 -27.06
N GLU A 115 1.65 -24.32 -27.85
CA GLU A 115 2.87 -25.14 -27.85
C GLU A 115 3.58 -25.10 -26.49
N GLU A 116 3.61 -23.93 -25.86
CA GLU A 116 4.08 -23.70 -24.50
C GLU A 116 3.00 -22.97 -23.68
N GLU A 117 2.78 -23.44 -22.46
CA GLU A 117 1.88 -22.79 -21.50
C GLU A 117 2.45 -21.43 -21.09
N LEU A 118 1.57 -20.42 -20.99
CA LEU A 118 1.94 -19.09 -20.55
C LEU A 118 1.40 -18.82 -19.15
N ILE A 119 2.27 -18.35 -18.26
CA ILE A 119 1.93 -17.98 -16.90
C ILE A 119 1.53 -16.50 -16.88
N VAL A 120 0.39 -16.17 -16.26
CA VAL A 120 0.06 -14.78 -15.95
C VAL A 120 0.96 -14.34 -14.80
N ARG A 121 1.75 -13.27 -14.98
CA ARG A 121 2.79 -12.88 -14.02
C ARG A 121 2.28 -12.82 -12.57
N PRO A 122 2.84 -13.64 -11.64
CA PRO A 122 2.71 -13.39 -10.21
C PRO A 122 3.67 -12.28 -9.74
N THR A 123 4.71 -12.06 -10.55
CA THR A 123 5.76 -11.04 -10.48
C THR A 123 6.60 -11.15 -11.77
N SER A 124 7.40 -10.13 -12.11
CA SER A 124 8.02 -10.00 -13.44
C SER A 124 9.51 -10.28 -13.51
N GLU A 125 10.17 -10.79 -12.45
CA GLU A 125 11.61 -11.07 -12.41
C GLU A 125 12.04 -11.90 -13.63
N THR A 126 11.39 -13.03 -13.89
CA THR A 126 11.87 -13.97 -14.91
C THR A 126 11.79 -13.41 -16.34
N ILE A 127 10.79 -12.59 -16.64
CA ILE A 127 10.69 -11.93 -17.95
C ILE A 127 11.67 -10.77 -18.06
N ILE A 128 11.85 -9.99 -16.99
CA ILE A 128 12.77 -8.83 -16.95
C ILE A 128 14.21 -9.28 -17.05
N TRP A 129 14.65 -10.24 -16.22
CA TRP A 129 16.03 -10.72 -16.21
C TRP A 129 16.41 -11.42 -17.52
N ASN A 130 15.46 -12.11 -18.16
CA ASN A 130 15.68 -12.63 -19.51
C ASN A 130 15.90 -11.52 -20.54
N THR A 131 15.17 -10.40 -20.43
CA THR A 131 15.37 -9.23 -21.30
C THR A 131 16.69 -8.51 -20.99
N TYR A 132 17.06 -8.36 -19.71
CA TYR A 132 18.29 -7.67 -19.28
C TYR A 132 19.56 -8.31 -19.85
N LYS A 133 19.57 -9.63 -20.06
CA LYS A 133 20.64 -10.34 -20.79
C LYS A 133 20.98 -9.67 -22.13
N THR A 134 19.99 -9.09 -22.81
CA THR A 134 20.19 -8.44 -24.12
C THR A 134 20.55 -6.96 -23.99
N TRP A 135 20.05 -6.27 -22.96
CA TRP A 135 20.27 -4.83 -22.77
C TRP A 135 21.62 -4.52 -22.15
N ILE A 136 22.15 -5.42 -21.34
CA ILE A 136 23.40 -5.21 -20.60
C ILE A 136 24.51 -5.99 -21.32
N GLN A 137 25.53 -5.28 -21.79
CA GLN A 137 26.71 -5.88 -22.44
C GLN A 137 28.02 -5.41 -21.79
N SER A 138 28.05 -4.18 -21.27
CA SER A 138 29.22 -3.55 -20.69
C SER A 138 28.90 -2.75 -19.44
N TYR A 139 29.92 -2.38 -18.68
CA TYR A 139 29.79 -1.50 -17.51
C TYR A 139 29.14 -0.14 -17.81
N ARG A 140 29.03 0.26 -19.09
CA ARG A 140 28.40 1.52 -19.51
C ARG A 140 26.88 1.46 -19.55
N ASP A 141 26.33 0.24 -19.55
CA ASP A 141 24.89 0.00 -19.53
C ASP A 141 24.35 -0.05 -18.08
N LEU A 142 25.24 0.15 -17.09
CA LEU A 142 24.96 0.08 -15.67
C LEU A 142 25.19 1.45 -14.98
N PRO A 143 24.41 1.78 -13.93
CA PRO A 143 23.28 1.01 -13.42
C PRO A 143 22.06 1.10 -14.35
N LEU A 144 21.32 -0.01 -14.44
CA LEU A 144 20.05 -0.07 -15.13
C LEU A 144 18.92 0.02 -14.10
N LEU A 145 18.15 1.11 -14.14
CA LEU A 145 17.16 1.46 -13.11
C LEU A 145 15.75 1.47 -13.70
N ILE A 146 15.05 0.33 -13.68
CA ILE A 146 13.74 0.20 -14.31
C ILE A 146 12.62 0.07 -13.28
N ASN A 147 11.52 0.74 -13.55
CA ASN A 147 10.27 0.63 -12.81
C ASN A 147 9.13 0.18 -13.74
N GLN A 148 8.15 -0.55 -13.20
CA GLN A 148 6.92 -0.91 -13.89
C GLN A 148 5.70 -0.70 -12.99
N TRP A 149 4.68 -0.02 -13.52
CA TRP A 149 3.32 -0.02 -12.95
C TRP A 149 2.47 -1.04 -13.70
N ALA A 150 1.89 -1.99 -12.97
CA ALA A 150 1.29 -3.17 -13.56
C ALA A 150 0.21 -3.80 -12.66
N ASN A 151 -0.60 -4.67 -13.23
CA ASN A 151 -1.34 -5.68 -12.48
C ASN A 151 -0.54 -6.99 -12.39
N VAL A 152 -0.75 -7.76 -11.33
CA VAL A 152 -0.27 -9.15 -11.20
C VAL A 152 -1.37 -10.05 -10.70
N VAL A 153 -1.21 -11.36 -10.93
CA VAL A 153 -2.18 -12.39 -10.52
C VAL A 153 -1.51 -13.40 -9.59
N ARG A 154 -2.08 -13.58 -8.41
CA ARG A 154 -1.71 -14.62 -7.43
C ARG A 154 -2.98 -15.29 -6.94
N TRP A 155 -3.13 -16.59 -7.15
CA TRP A 155 -4.37 -17.32 -6.94
C TRP A 155 -4.68 -17.58 -5.46
N GLU A 156 -5.01 -16.50 -4.75
CA GLU A 156 -5.20 -16.46 -3.31
C GLU A 156 -6.53 -17.09 -2.86
N MET A 157 -6.46 -18.01 -1.90
CA MET A 157 -7.64 -18.76 -1.44
C MET A 157 -8.55 -17.94 -0.51
N ARG A 158 -7.97 -17.01 0.25
CA ARG A 158 -8.65 -16.16 1.23
C ARG A 158 -8.40 -14.70 0.92
N THR A 159 -9.32 -14.08 0.21
CA THR A 159 -9.16 -12.70 -0.25
C THR A 159 -9.86 -11.70 0.68
N ARG A 160 -9.32 -10.49 0.70
CA ARG A 160 -9.87 -9.32 1.37
C ARG A 160 -9.52 -8.10 0.52
N LEU A 161 -10.52 -7.28 0.19
CA LEU A 161 -10.38 -6.13 -0.71
C LEU A 161 -9.15 -5.29 -0.35
N PHE A 162 -8.36 -4.92 -1.35
CA PHE A 162 -7.04 -4.26 -1.23
C PHE A 162 -5.93 -5.04 -0.51
N LEU A 163 -6.20 -5.71 0.61
CA LEU A 163 -5.17 -6.35 1.43
C LEU A 163 -4.59 -7.62 0.80
N ARG A 164 -5.45 -8.41 0.13
CA ARG A 164 -5.09 -9.67 -0.50
C ARG A 164 -6.15 -10.03 -1.54
N THR A 165 -5.87 -9.85 -2.82
CA THR A 165 -6.78 -10.16 -3.92
C THR A 165 -6.09 -11.03 -4.96
N ALA A 166 -6.88 -11.75 -5.76
CA ALA A 166 -6.35 -12.63 -6.78
C ALA A 166 -5.63 -11.86 -7.90
N GLU A 167 -6.18 -10.69 -8.25
CA GLU A 167 -5.54 -9.69 -9.09
C GLU A 167 -5.38 -8.41 -8.28
N PHE A 168 -4.22 -7.76 -8.38
CA PHE A 168 -3.99 -6.45 -7.77
C PHE A 168 -3.07 -5.58 -8.61
N LEU A 169 -3.25 -4.26 -8.47
CA LEU A 169 -2.34 -3.28 -9.04
C LEU A 169 -1.17 -3.08 -8.10
N TRP A 170 0.00 -2.92 -8.69
CA TRP A 170 1.23 -2.67 -7.96
C TRP A 170 2.25 -1.93 -8.80
N GLN A 171 3.31 -1.55 -8.11
CA GLN A 171 4.55 -1.10 -8.70
C GLN A 171 5.64 -2.11 -8.36
N GLU A 172 6.46 -2.44 -9.35
CA GLU A 172 7.64 -3.29 -9.18
C GLU A 172 8.85 -2.63 -9.87
N GLY A 173 9.91 -2.41 -9.11
CA GLY A 173 11.19 -1.92 -9.57
C GLY A 173 12.18 -3.07 -9.67
N HIS A 174 13.02 -3.03 -10.70
CA HIS A 174 14.04 -4.03 -10.98
C HIS A 174 15.29 -3.31 -11.44
N THR A 175 16.41 -3.56 -10.77
CA THR A 175 17.65 -2.84 -11.07
C THR A 175 18.83 -3.78 -11.16
N ALA A 176 19.81 -3.40 -11.99
CA ALA A 176 21.06 -4.12 -12.18
C ALA A 176 22.25 -3.17 -12.01
N HIS A 177 23.25 -3.60 -11.24
CA HIS A 177 24.40 -2.81 -10.81
C HIS A 177 25.71 -3.51 -11.11
N ALA A 178 26.80 -2.74 -11.21
CA ALA A 178 28.12 -3.30 -11.44
C ALA A 178 28.72 -3.89 -10.15
N THR A 179 28.31 -3.38 -8.98
CA THR A 179 28.87 -3.79 -7.69
C THR A 179 27.78 -4.14 -6.66
N GLU A 180 28.15 -4.97 -5.68
CA GLU A 180 27.30 -5.31 -4.54
C GLU A 180 26.91 -4.06 -3.73
N GLN A 181 27.86 -3.16 -3.53
CA GLN A 181 27.67 -1.95 -2.74
C GLN A 181 26.61 -1.03 -3.35
N GLU A 182 26.63 -0.87 -4.68
CA GLU A 182 25.60 -0.11 -5.42
C GLU A 182 24.22 -0.76 -5.26
N ALA A 183 24.12 -2.09 -5.40
CA ALA A 183 22.85 -2.80 -5.25
C ALA A 183 22.29 -2.72 -3.82
N VAL A 184 23.14 -2.84 -2.79
CA VAL A 184 22.69 -2.68 -1.39
C VAL A 184 22.27 -1.23 -1.11
N ALA A 185 22.99 -0.25 -1.65
CA ALA A 185 22.62 1.16 -1.53
C ALA A 185 21.27 1.44 -2.21
N GLU A 186 21.04 0.88 -3.40
CA GLU A 186 19.77 0.99 -4.11
C GLU A 186 18.61 0.35 -3.32
N ALA A 187 18.81 -0.85 -2.78
CA ALA A 187 17.77 -1.51 -1.97
C ALA A 187 17.38 -0.67 -0.74
N ARG A 188 18.35 -0.03 -0.08
CA ARG A 188 18.10 0.87 1.06
C ARG A 188 17.47 2.19 0.64
N LEU A 189 17.89 2.76 -0.50
CA LEU A 189 17.28 3.96 -1.05
C LEU A 189 15.79 3.77 -1.29
N MET A 190 15.39 2.64 -1.89
CA MET A 190 13.98 2.35 -2.15
C MET A 190 13.19 2.04 -0.88
N LEU A 191 13.82 1.43 0.14
CA LEU A 191 13.21 1.32 1.47
C LEU A 191 12.88 2.70 2.04
N ASP A 192 13.81 3.65 1.96
CA ASP A 192 13.64 5.00 2.48
C ASP A 192 12.60 5.81 1.68
N VAL A 193 12.57 5.65 0.35
CA VAL A 193 11.53 6.25 -0.50
C VAL A 193 10.13 5.76 -0.10
N TYR A 194 9.98 4.45 0.17
CA TYR A 194 8.72 3.90 0.64
C TYR A 194 8.38 4.36 2.06
N ALA A 195 9.33 4.39 2.98
CA ALA A 195 9.11 4.89 4.33
C ALA A 195 8.66 6.36 4.30
N ASP A 196 9.38 7.22 3.58
CA ASP A 196 9.02 8.63 3.40
C ASP A 196 7.60 8.79 2.82
N PHE A 197 7.26 8.02 1.79
CA PHE A 197 5.92 8.06 1.22
C PHE A 197 4.84 7.68 2.25
N VAL A 198 4.99 6.55 2.94
CA VAL A 198 3.97 6.04 3.88
C VAL A 198 3.85 6.97 5.09
N GLU A 199 4.95 7.52 5.59
CA GLU A 199 4.92 8.45 6.73
C GLU A 199 4.39 9.84 6.33
N ASN A 200 4.96 10.44 5.30
CA ASN A 200 4.68 11.84 4.97
C ASN A 200 3.43 12.04 4.11
N TYR A 201 2.96 11.04 3.37
CA TYR A 201 1.77 11.16 2.51
C TYR A 201 0.60 10.36 3.05
N MET A 202 0.82 9.12 3.48
CA MET A 202 -0.24 8.31 4.11
C MET A 202 -0.44 8.61 5.60
N ALA A 203 0.39 9.46 6.21
CA ALA A 203 0.35 9.75 7.65
C ALA A 203 0.43 8.48 8.52
N LEU A 204 1.12 7.44 8.05
CA LEU A 204 1.21 6.14 8.72
C LEU A 204 2.67 5.88 9.14
N PRO A 205 2.99 5.89 10.44
CA PRO A 205 4.34 5.59 10.93
C PRO A 205 4.70 4.12 10.69
N VAL A 206 5.91 3.85 10.23
CA VAL A 206 6.38 2.48 9.93
C VAL A 206 7.70 2.16 10.62
N VAL A 207 7.94 0.88 10.88
CA VAL A 207 9.26 0.40 11.34
C VAL A 207 10.03 -0.10 10.13
N LYS A 208 11.20 0.49 9.86
CA LYS A 208 12.16 0.00 8.87
C LYS A 208 12.97 -1.14 9.47
N GLY A 209 13.11 -2.24 8.72
CA GLY A 209 13.88 -3.39 9.17
C GLY A 209 14.22 -4.36 8.05
N THR A 210 14.89 -5.45 8.39
CA THR A 210 15.12 -6.60 7.50
C THR A 210 14.24 -7.78 7.92
N LYS A 211 13.95 -8.68 6.98
CA LYS A 211 13.27 -9.94 7.27
C LYS A 211 14.23 -10.97 7.83
N SER A 212 13.74 -11.79 8.76
CA SER A 212 14.38 -13.05 9.13
C SER A 212 14.60 -13.91 7.88
N PRO A 213 15.59 -14.80 7.84
CA PRO A 213 15.82 -15.68 6.70
C PRO A 213 14.57 -16.44 6.23
N SER A 214 13.70 -16.85 7.16
CA SER A 214 12.46 -17.58 6.87
C SER A 214 11.36 -16.73 6.21
N GLU A 215 11.38 -15.40 6.40
CA GLU A 215 10.36 -14.47 5.91
C GLU A 215 10.89 -13.58 4.76
N ARG A 216 12.09 -13.86 4.24
CA ARG A 216 12.66 -13.18 3.06
C ARG A 216 11.90 -13.56 1.78
N PHE A 217 12.13 -12.76 0.75
CA PHE A 217 11.58 -13.05 -0.56
C PHE A 217 12.31 -14.24 -1.18
N ALA A 218 11.58 -15.13 -1.84
CA ALA A 218 12.14 -16.30 -2.50
C ALA A 218 13.14 -15.88 -3.58
N GLY A 219 14.41 -16.22 -3.40
CA GLY A 219 15.52 -15.83 -4.28
C GLY A 219 16.28 -14.57 -3.85
N ALA A 220 15.88 -13.88 -2.78
CA ALA A 220 16.61 -12.74 -2.24
C ALA A 220 17.74 -13.17 -1.27
N VAL A 221 18.84 -12.42 -1.27
CA VAL A 221 19.89 -12.52 -0.23
C VAL A 221 19.40 -11.83 1.04
N ASP A 222 18.81 -10.63 0.90
CA ASP A 222 18.18 -9.91 2.00
C ASP A 222 16.90 -9.21 1.55
N THR A 223 15.96 -9.04 2.48
CA THR A 223 14.71 -8.31 2.25
C THR A 223 14.57 -7.23 3.30
N TYR A 224 14.64 -5.98 2.87
CA TYR A 224 14.23 -4.82 3.63
C TYR A 224 12.70 -4.65 3.57
N CYS A 225 12.09 -4.20 4.66
CA CYS A 225 10.66 -3.95 4.72
C CYS A 225 10.32 -2.75 5.60
N ILE A 226 9.14 -2.18 5.34
CA ILE A 226 8.44 -1.26 6.24
C ILE A 226 7.21 -1.94 6.83
N GLU A 227 7.13 -2.02 8.15
CA GLU A 227 6.03 -2.63 8.89
C GLU A 227 5.18 -1.55 9.57
N GLY A 228 3.89 -1.49 9.23
CA GLY A 228 2.90 -0.63 9.88
C GLY A 228 2.06 -1.42 10.89
N LEU A 229 1.44 -0.70 11.84
CA LEU A 229 0.53 -1.29 12.82
C LEU A 229 -0.90 -0.77 12.62
N MET A 230 -1.84 -1.69 12.47
CA MET A 230 -3.26 -1.38 12.24
C MET A 230 -4.02 -1.23 13.56
N GLN A 231 -5.18 -0.56 13.53
CA GLN A 231 -5.96 -0.29 14.76
C GLN A 231 -6.42 -1.56 15.51
N ASP A 232 -6.46 -2.73 14.87
CA ASP A 232 -6.74 -4.01 15.53
C ASP A 232 -5.49 -4.69 16.15
N GLY A 233 -4.36 -3.98 16.21
CA GLY A 233 -3.12 -4.47 16.80
C GLY A 233 -2.36 -5.47 15.91
N LYS A 234 -2.78 -5.70 14.67
CA LYS A 234 -2.04 -6.53 13.72
C LYS A 234 -1.06 -5.72 12.88
N ALA A 235 0.08 -6.34 12.58
CA ALA A 235 1.07 -5.78 11.67
C ALA A 235 0.67 -5.96 10.20
N LEU A 236 1.09 -5.01 9.38
CA LEU A 236 0.92 -5.05 7.93
C LEU A 236 2.21 -4.54 7.26
N GLN A 237 2.80 -5.38 6.40
CA GLN A 237 3.92 -4.97 5.56
C GLN A 237 3.42 -3.98 4.49
N ALA A 238 3.92 -2.75 4.55
CA ALA A 238 3.49 -1.66 3.68
C ALA A 238 4.31 -1.54 2.38
N GLY A 239 5.49 -2.18 2.32
CA GLY A 239 6.38 -2.19 1.17
C GLY A 239 7.64 -3.01 1.44
N THR A 240 8.29 -3.50 0.38
CA THR A 240 9.53 -4.28 0.45
C THR A 240 10.55 -3.85 -0.58
N SER A 241 11.81 -4.01 -0.22
CA SER A 241 12.96 -3.82 -1.10
C SER A 241 13.96 -4.93 -0.88
N HIS A 242 14.38 -5.59 -1.95
CA HIS A 242 15.10 -6.85 -1.94
C HIS A 242 16.49 -6.65 -2.54
N PHE A 243 17.50 -7.08 -1.80
CA PHE A 243 18.82 -7.33 -2.37
C PHE A 243 18.83 -8.77 -2.88
N LEU A 244 18.85 -8.93 -4.21
CA LEU A 244 18.75 -10.23 -4.87
C LEU A 244 20.13 -10.89 -5.10
N GLY A 245 21.21 -10.18 -4.78
CA GLY A 245 22.57 -10.64 -5.05
C GLY A 245 22.80 -10.85 -6.54
N GLN A 246 23.39 -11.99 -6.91
CA GLN A 246 23.58 -12.40 -8.30
C GLN A 246 22.69 -13.60 -8.69
N ASN A 247 21.68 -13.95 -7.88
CA ASN A 247 20.89 -15.18 -8.07
C ASN A 247 20.19 -15.20 -9.43
N PHE A 248 19.41 -14.15 -9.72
CA PHE A 248 18.73 -13.99 -11.01
C PHE A 248 19.70 -13.74 -12.16
N ALA A 249 20.77 -12.96 -11.93
CA ALA A 249 21.80 -12.73 -12.94
C ALA A 249 22.46 -14.04 -13.40
N LYS A 250 22.74 -14.97 -12.47
CA LYS A 250 23.28 -16.30 -12.80
C LYS A 250 22.25 -17.18 -13.49
N ALA A 251 21.01 -17.22 -13.00
CA ALA A 251 19.93 -18.03 -13.59
C ALA A 251 19.57 -17.62 -15.04
N PHE A 252 19.69 -16.32 -15.36
CA PHE A 252 19.38 -15.76 -16.67
C PHE A 252 20.61 -15.35 -17.48
N GLU A 253 21.82 -15.66 -17.02
CA GLU A 253 23.09 -15.35 -17.68
C GLU A 253 23.27 -13.86 -18.02
N VAL A 254 22.90 -12.98 -17.10
CA VAL A 254 23.03 -11.52 -17.25
C VAL A 254 24.42 -11.09 -16.81
N GLN A 255 25.31 -10.96 -17.79
CA GLN A 255 26.72 -10.61 -17.59
C GLN A 255 27.05 -9.27 -18.25
N PHE A 256 28.15 -8.65 -17.82
CA PHE A 256 28.67 -7.43 -18.42
C PHE A 256 30.21 -7.47 -18.48
N LEU A 257 30.77 -6.76 -19.46
CA LEU A 257 32.20 -6.49 -19.52
C LEU A 257 32.56 -5.33 -18.58
N SER A 258 33.32 -5.61 -17.52
CA SER A 258 33.88 -4.62 -16.58
C SER A 258 34.89 -3.67 -17.24
N LYS A 259 35.29 -2.60 -16.54
CA LYS A 259 36.32 -1.65 -16.99
C LYS A 259 37.67 -2.33 -17.22
N GLU A 260 37.92 -3.43 -16.52
CA GLU A 260 39.11 -4.27 -16.61
C GLU A 260 39.02 -5.33 -17.71
N ASN A 261 37.99 -5.27 -18.58
CA ASN A 261 37.69 -6.26 -19.62
C ASN A 261 37.47 -7.69 -19.10
N LYS A 262 36.97 -7.83 -17.86
CA LYS A 262 36.52 -9.11 -17.31
C LYS A 262 35.01 -9.23 -17.41
N LEU A 263 34.54 -10.40 -17.81
CA LEU A 263 33.13 -10.74 -17.80
C LEU A 263 32.70 -11.06 -16.36
N ASP A 264 31.68 -10.36 -15.86
CA ASP A 264 31.13 -10.55 -14.52
C ASP A 264 29.59 -10.53 -14.55
N TYR A 265 28.95 -11.02 -13.50
CA TYR A 265 27.49 -10.98 -13.33
C TYR A 265 27.06 -9.68 -12.64
N VAL A 266 25.94 -9.13 -13.08
CA VAL A 266 25.35 -7.94 -12.44
C VAL A 266 24.80 -8.25 -11.05
N TRP A 267 24.79 -7.25 -10.19
CA TRP A 267 24.16 -7.28 -8.88
C TRP A 267 22.74 -6.74 -8.95
N ALA A 268 21.80 -7.45 -8.35
CA ALA A 268 20.38 -7.28 -8.60
C ALA A 268 19.62 -6.73 -7.38
N THR A 269 18.64 -5.86 -7.63
CA THR A 269 17.60 -5.53 -6.65
C THR A 269 16.21 -5.62 -7.27
N SER A 270 15.21 -5.84 -6.43
CA SER A 270 13.81 -5.65 -6.78
C SER A 270 13.05 -5.06 -5.59
N TRP A 271 12.03 -4.26 -5.83
CA TRP A 271 11.30 -3.55 -4.77
C TRP A 271 9.87 -3.29 -5.23
N GLY A 272 8.90 -3.31 -4.30
CA GLY A 272 7.50 -3.21 -4.69
C GLY A 272 6.53 -2.79 -3.59
N VAL A 273 5.47 -2.12 -4.02
CA VAL A 273 4.29 -1.76 -3.23
C VAL A 273 3.03 -1.99 -4.05
N SER A 274 1.94 -2.36 -3.40
CA SER A 274 0.66 -2.62 -4.06
C SER A 274 -0.48 -1.77 -3.50
N THR A 275 -1.66 -1.93 -4.08
CA THR A 275 -2.90 -1.38 -3.55
C THR A 275 -3.22 -1.83 -2.12
N ARG A 276 -2.46 -2.78 -1.55
CA ARG A 276 -2.44 -3.08 -0.10
C ARG A 276 -2.24 -1.84 0.77
N MET A 277 -1.52 -0.82 0.29
CA MET A 277 -1.38 0.46 0.99
C MET A 277 -2.71 1.20 1.19
N ILE A 278 -3.68 1.04 0.28
CA ILE A 278 -5.03 1.58 0.47
C ILE A 278 -5.71 0.91 1.66
N GLY A 279 -5.61 -0.42 1.77
CA GLY A 279 -6.13 -1.16 2.92
C GLY A 279 -5.46 -0.72 4.23
N ALA A 280 -4.13 -0.50 4.20
CA ALA A 280 -3.38 0.03 5.34
C ALA A 280 -3.90 1.39 5.81
N LEU A 281 -4.10 2.33 4.86
CA LEU A 281 -4.62 3.67 5.13
C LEU A 281 -6.01 3.62 5.78
N VAL A 282 -6.91 2.80 5.22
CA VAL A 282 -8.27 2.63 5.75
C VAL A 282 -8.21 2.14 7.19
N MET A 283 -7.44 1.10 7.47
CA MET A 283 -7.34 0.48 8.80
C MET A 283 -6.58 1.33 9.81
N ALA A 284 -5.66 2.20 9.37
CA ALA A 284 -4.92 3.10 10.25
C ALA A 284 -5.76 4.29 10.73
N HIS A 285 -6.58 4.88 9.84
CA HIS A 285 -7.15 6.20 10.08
C HIS A 285 -8.65 6.26 10.26
N SER A 286 -9.39 5.36 9.61
CA SER A 286 -10.85 5.42 9.56
C SER A 286 -11.48 5.17 10.92
N ASP A 287 -12.76 5.53 11.07
CA ASP A 287 -13.52 5.32 12.29
C ASP A 287 -14.90 4.71 12.01
N ASP A 288 -15.75 4.62 13.03
CA ASP A 288 -17.07 3.99 12.93
C ASP A 288 -18.09 4.83 12.13
N ASP A 289 -17.74 6.08 11.78
CA ASP A 289 -18.59 6.97 10.98
C ASP A 289 -18.18 7.01 9.50
N GLY A 290 -17.01 6.45 9.14
CA GLY A 290 -16.56 6.40 7.76
C GLY A 290 -15.05 6.43 7.58
N LEU A 291 -14.65 6.66 6.33
CA LEU A 291 -13.27 6.84 5.95
C LEU A 291 -12.69 8.11 6.58
N VAL A 292 -11.37 8.12 6.79
CA VAL A 292 -10.60 9.31 7.18
C VAL A 292 -9.36 9.36 6.30
N MET A 293 -9.28 10.37 5.43
CA MET A 293 -8.22 10.45 4.41
C MET A 293 -7.12 11.43 4.81
N PRO A 294 -5.83 11.04 4.71
CA PRO A 294 -4.72 11.96 4.74
C PRO A 294 -4.84 13.01 3.62
N PRO A 295 -4.84 14.32 3.93
CA PRO A 295 -5.05 15.38 2.95
C PRO A 295 -4.13 15.34 1.72
N ARG A 296 -2.87 14.92 1.87
CA ARG A 296 -1.89 14.92 0.77
C ARG A 296 -2.22 13.96 -0.38
N ILE A 297 -3.04 12.94 -0.12
CA ILE A 297 -3.45 11.94 -1.11
C ILE A 297 -4.98 11.75 -1.20
N ALA A 298 -5.75 12.55 -0.46
CA ALA A 298 -7.21 12.51 -0.53
C ALA A 298 -7.69 12.84 -1.95
N PRO A 299 -8.54 12.01 -2.58
CA PRO A 299 -9.08 12.30 -3.92
C PRO A 299 -9.83 13.64 -3.97
N LEU A 300 -10.52 13.97 -2.88
CA LEU A 300 -11.20 15.23 -2.64
C LEU A 300 -10.81 15.74 -1.25
N GLN A 301 -10.14 16.89 -1.17
CA GLN A 301 -9.66 17.49 0.08
C GLN A 301 -10.72 18.36 0.74
N VAL A 302 -11.45 19.14 -0.07
CA VAL A 302 -12.45 20.10 0.41
C VAL A 302 -13.77 19.92 -0.32
N VAL A 303 -14.88 19.96 0.42
CA VAL A 303 -16.21 20.11 -0.18
C VAL A 303 -16.90 21.35 0.36
N VAL A 304 -17.46 22.15 -0.55
CA VAL A 304 -18.27 23.33 -0.20
C VAL A 304 -19.74 23.01 -0.44
N VAL A 305 -20.56 23.15 0.61
CA VAL A 305 -22.00 22.85 0.57
C VAL A 305 -22.79 24.13 0.87
N PRO A 306 -23.56 24.66 -0.09
CA PRO A 306 -24.39 25.84 0.10
C PRO A 306 -25.66 25.47 0.88
N ILE A 307 -26.14 26.38 1.73
CA ILE A 307 -27.40 26.23 2.48
C ILE A 307 -28.32 27.41 2.16
N TYR A 308 -29.28 27.18 1.25
CA TYR A 308 -30.19 28.22 0.75
C TYR A 308 -31.64 27.80 0.76
N LYS A 309 -32.53 28.80 0.64
CA LYS A 309 -33.95 28.65 0.35
C LYS A 309 -34.30 29.54 -0.86
N GLY A 310 -34.68 28.91 -1.96
CA GLY A 310 -35.02 29.59 -3.21
C GLY A 310 -33.80 30.09 -3.99
N ASP A 311 -34.04 30.50 -5.23
CA ASP A 311 -32.99 30.78 -6.21
C ASP A 311 -32.21 32.06 -5.92
N ASP A 312 -32.84 33.06 -5.31
CA ASP A 312 -32.19 34.34 -5.01
C ASP A 312 -31.09 34.18 -3.95
N GLN A 313 -31.35 33.40 -2.90
CA GLN A 313 -30.33 33.07 -1.91
C GLN A 313 -29.21 32.23 -2.52
N LYS A 314 -29.55 31.29 -3.41
CA LYS A 314 -28.53 30.49 -4.11
C LYS A 314 -27.61 31.37 -4.94
N LYS A 315 -28.15 32.31 -5.72
CA LYS A 315 -27.34 33.24 -6.53
C LYS A 315 -26.38 34.06 -5.66
N ALA A 316 -26.87 34.60 -4.55
CA ALA A 316 -26.03 35.35 -3.61
C ALA A 316 -24.89 34.50 -3.01
N LEU A 317 -25.16 33.22 -2.69
CA LEU A 317 -24.12 32.29 -2.24
C LEU A 317 -23.13 31.94 -3.36
N ASP A 318 -23.62 31.70 -4.59
CA ASP A 318 -22.78 31.36 -5.74
C ASP A 318 -21.74 32.47 -6.01
N GLU A 319 -22.14 33.73 -5.90
CA GLU A 319 -21.24 34.89 -6.05
C GLU A 319 -20.08 34.90 -5.02
N SER A 320 -20.30 34.36 -3.81
CA SER A 320 -19.25 34.23 -2.79
C SER A 320 -18.47 32.91 -2.87
N ILE A 321 -19.13 31.81 -3.25
CA ILE A 321 -18.53 30.46 -3.23
C ILE A 321 -17.66 30.23 -4.45
N LEU A 322 -18.07 30.68 -5.64
CA LEU A 322 -17.30 30.43 -6.86
C LEU A 322 -15.89 31.03 -6.82
N PRO A 323 -15.67 32.27 -6.33
CA PRO A 323 -14.33 32.81 -6.10
C PRO A 323 -13.52 32.02 -5.07
N LEU A 324 -14.15 31.58 -3.97
CA LEU A 324 -13.50 30.75 -2.95
C LEU A 324 -13.03 29.41 -3.54
N VAL A 325 -13.90 28.72 -4.29
CA VAL A 325 -13.59 27.46 -4.96
C VAL A 325 -12.45 27.66 -5.96
N LYS A 326 -12.47 28.75 -6.73
CA LYS A 326 -11.37 29.08 -7.64
C LYS A 326 -10.06 29.28 -6.89
N ALA A 327 -10.05 30.08 -5.83
CA ALA A 327 -8.85 30.34 -5.03
C ALA A 327 -8.27 29.06 -4.40
N LEU A 328 -9.12 28.14 -3.93
CA LEU A 328 -8.67 26.83 -3.43
C LEU A 328 -8.04 25.99 -4.55
N LYS A 329 -8.66 25.94 -5.75
CA LYS A 329 -8.08 25.22 -6.90
C LYS A 329 -6.76 25.82 -7.35
N ASP A 330 -6.66 27.15 -7.41
CA ASP A 330 -5.42 27.86 -7.77
C ASP A 330 -4.29 27.58 -6.75
N ALA A 331 -4.63 27.28 -5.50
CA ALA A 331 -3.70 26.81 -4.47
C ALA A 331 -3.38 25.29 -4.55
N GLY A 332 -3.84 24.60 -5.59
CA GLY A 332 -3.61 23.16 -5.79
C GLY A 332 -4.53 22.24 -4.97
N ILE A 333 -5.55 22.78 -4.30
CA ILE A 333 -6.46 22.02 -3.44
C ILE A 333 -7.59 21.40 -4.28
N SER A 334 -7.81 20.09 -4.13
CA SER A 334 -8.95 19.42 -4.75
C SER A 334 -10.24 19.81 -4.01
N VAL A 335 -11.09 20.58 -4.70
CA VAL A 335 -12.34 21.10 -4.12
C VAL A 335 -13.54 20.81 -5.02
N LYS A 336 -14.65 20.40 -4.39
CA LYS A 336 -15.96 20.23 -5.01
C LYS A 336 -16.93 21.25 -4.43
N TYR A 337 -17.61 21.99 -5.30
CA TYR A 337 -18.83 22.68 -4.94
C TYR A 337 -20.01 21.73 -5.15
N ASP A 338 -20.73 21.38 -4.09
CA ASP A 338 -21.90 20.51 -4.19
C ASP A 338 -23.19 21.33 -4.05
N ASP A 339 -23.62 21.88 -5.18
CA ASP A 339 -24.88 22.62 -5.31
C ASP A 339 -26.04 21.77 -5.85
N SER A 340 -25.90 20.44 -5.83
CA SER A 340 -26.97 19.55 -6.27
C SER A 340 -28.24 19.73 -5.42
N ASP A 341 -29.40 19.82 -6.06
CA ASP A 341 -30.71 19.91 -5.41
C ASP A 341 -31.30 18.53 -5.05
N ASN A 342 -30.69 17.46 -5.56
CA ASN A 342 -31.08 16.07 -5.33
C ASN A 342 -31.02 15.60 -3.86
N ALA A 343 -30.30 16.32 -2.99
CA ALA A 343 -30.12 15.95 -1.60
C ALA A 343 -30.11 17.15 -0.65
N ARG A 344 -30.69 16.96 0.55
CA ARG A 344 -30.65 17.97 1.62
C ARG A 344 -29.22 18.11 2.18
N PRO A 345 -28.82 19.30 2.68
CA PRO A 345 -27.47 19.52 3.21
C PRO A 345 -27.01 18.48 4.24
N GLY A 346 -27.88 18.08 5.18
CA GLY A 346 -27.53 17.07 6.18
C GLY A 346 -27.20 15.68 5.61
N TRP A 347 -27.79 15.31 4.47
CA TRP A 347 -27.44 14.07 3.78
C TRP A 347 -26.09 14.17 3.08
N LYS A 348 -25.83 15.31 2.41
CA LYS A 348 -24.51 15.61 1.82
C LYS A 348 -23.41 15.56 2.87
N PHE A 349 -23.66 16.14 4.05
CA PHE A 349 -22.71 16.12 5.17
C PHE A 349 -22.32 14.70 5.55
N ALA A 350 -23.30 13.83 5.76
CA ALA A 350 -23.07 12.42 6.07
C ALA A 350 -22.35 11.68 4.94
N GLU A 351 -22.67 11.95 3.67
CA GLU A 351 -22.00 11.34 2.52
C GLU A 351 -20.51 11.69 2.48
N TYR A 352 -20.16 12.98 2.66
CA TYR A 352 -18.77 13.41 2.62
C TYR A 352 -17.99 13.02 3.88
N GLU A 353 -18.65 12.94 5.03
CA GLU A 353 -18.07 12.36 6.25
C GLU A 353 -17.79 10.86 6.06
N LEU A 354 -18.72 10.11 5.46
CA LEU A 354 -18.56 8.68 5.12
C LEU A 354 -17.39 8.45 4.15
N LYS A 355 -17.28 9.29 3.12
CA LYS A 355 -16.19 9.25 2.12
C LYS A 355 -14.85 9.78 2.67
N GLY A 356 -14.84 10.39 3.85
CA GLY A 356 -13.63 10.83 4.51
C GLY A 356 -13.00 12.08 3.91
N VAL A 357 -13.81 12.98 3.32
CA VAL A 357 -13.33 14.28 2.84
C VAL A 357 -12.76 15.07 4.02
N PRO A 358 -11.47 15.46 4.01
CA PRO A 358 -10.80 16.08 5.16
C PRO A 358 -11.50 17.31 5.72
N VAL A 359 -11.97 18.20 4.84
CA VAL A 359 -12.61 19.47 5.23
C VAL A 359 -13.93 19.67 4.50
N ARG A 360 -14.98 19.98 5.26
CA ARG A 360 -16.24 20.51 4.71
C ARG A 360 -16.38 21.98 5.06
N ILE A 361 -16.74 22.79 4.08
CA ILE A 361 -17.17 24.18 4.25
C ILE A 361 -18.67 24.23 4.01
N ALA A 362 -19.43 24.76 4.96
CA ALA A 362 -20.85 25.04 4.80
C ALA A 362 -21.08 26.55 4.85
N LEU A 363 -21.84 27.06 3.89
CA LEU A 363 -22.16 28.49 3.80
C LEU A 363 -23.64 28.68 3.55
N GLY A 364 -24.34 29.27 4.52
CA GLY A 364 -25.72 29.72 4.37
C GLY A 364 -25.86 31.23 4.30
N ALA A 365 -27.08 31.71 4.05
CA ALA A 365 -27.35 33.14 3.90
C ALA A 365 -26.94 33.96 5.14
N ARG A 366 -27.17 33.42 6.35
CA ARG A 366 -26.75 34.05 7.62
C ARG A 366 -25.24 34.11 7.78
N ASP A 367 -24.52 33.09 7.32
CA ASP A 367 -23.06 33.05 7.41
C ASP A 367 -22.47 34.09 6.46
N LEU A 368 -23.04 34.21 5.26
CA LEU A 368 -22.69 35.23 4.27
C LEU A 368 -22.92 36.64 4.79
N GLU A 369 -24.07 36.93 5.41
CA GLU A 369 -24.37 38.22 6.06
C GLU A 369 -23.34 38.59 7.14
N ASN A 370 -22.83 37.60 7.86
CA ASN A 370 -21.83 37.78 8.91
C ASN A 370 -20.38 37.70 8.40
N GLY A 371 -20.16 37.47 7.11
CA GLY A 371 -18.83 37.35 6.51
C GLY A 371 -18.03 36.13 6.97
N VAL A 372 -18.70 35.04 7.36
CA VAL A 372 -18.08 33.81 7.90
C VAL A 372 -18.54 32.57 7.14
N ALA A 373 -17.89 31.43 7.36
CA ALA A 373 -18.33 30.10 6.94
C ALA A 373 -18.12 29.07 8.05
N GLU A 374 -18.97 28.05 8.13
CA GLU A 374 -18.74 26.88 9.00
C GLU A 374 -17.70 25.97 8.32
N VAL A 375 -16.62 25.68 9.03
CA VAL A 375 -15.58 24.73 8.59
C VAL A 375 -15.57 23.55 9.55
N ALA A 376 -15.81 22.35 9.01
CA ALA A 376 -15.83 21.10 9.74
C ALA A 376 -14.64 20.21 9.34
N ARG A 377 -13.94 19.67 10.33
CA ARG A 377 -12.84 18.72 10.15
C ARG A 377 -13.33 17.28 10.26
N ARG A 378 -12.85 16.39 9.38
CA ARG A 378 -13.19 14.96 9.44
C ARG A 378 -12.47 14.18 10.54
N ASP A 379 -11.21 14.51 10.81
CA ASP A 379 -10.34 13.78 11.74
C ASP A 379 -10.76 13.92 13.21
N THR A 380 -11.20 15.12 13.60
CA THR A 380 -11.59 15.47 14.99
C THR A 380 -13.08 15.73 15.16
N LYS A 381 -13.84 15.87 14.07
CA LYS A 381 -15.27 16.22 14.05
C LYS A 381 -15.57 17.61 14.62
N VAL A 382 -14.54 18.43 14.84
CA VAL A 382 -14.67 19.82 15.29
C VAL A 382 -15.22 20.70 14.18
N LYS A 383 -16.12 21.61 14.55
CA LYS A 383 -16.69 22.64 13.68
C LYS A 383 -16.33 24.01 14.22
N VAL A 384 -15.87 24.90 13.35
CA VAL A 384 -15.52 26.28 13.69
C VAL A 384 -16.14 27.24 12.68
N SER A 385 -16.48 28.44 13.14
CA SER A 385 -16.87 29.54 12.24
C SER A 385 -15.62 30.36 11.93
N LEU A 386 -15.28 30.48 10.65
CA LEU A 386 -14.09 31.21 10.19
C LEU A 386 -14.49 32.36 9.25
N PRO A 387 -13.79 33.51 9.29
CA PRO A 387 -14.00 34.58 8.31
C PRO A 387 -13.81 34.11 6.88
N LEU A 388 -14.63 34.63 5.96
CA LEU A 388 -14.47 34.40 4.52
C LEU A 388 -13.17 35.04 3.99
N GLU A 389 -12.79 36.17 4.56
CA GLU A 389 -11.52 36.82 4.26
C GLU A 389 -10.34 35.93 4.69
N GLY A 390 -9.43 35.66 3.75
CA GLY A 390 -8.26 34.80 3.99
C GLY A 390 -8.58 33.30 4.16
N LEU A 391 -9.84 32.89 3.96
CA LEU A 391 -10.25 31.50 4.13
C LEU A 391 -9.41 30.50 3.31
N PRO A 392 -9.07 30.73 2.02
CA PRO A 392 -8.25 29.78 1.25
C PRO A 392 -6.91 29.43 1.92
N ALA A 393 -6.19 30.43 2.44
CA ALA A 393 -4.91 30.23 3.11
C ALA A 393 -5.07 29.49 4.45
N ARG A 394 -6.18 29.77 5.17
CA ARG A 394 -6.53 29.03 6.40
C ARG A 394 -6.85 27.57 6.11
N ILE A 395 -7.58 27.27 5.04
CA ILE A 395 -7.88 25.89 4.63
C ILE A 395 -6.60 25.15 4.23
N ALA A 396 -5.69 25.78 3.49
CA ALA A 396 -4.39 25.18 3.17
C ALA A 396 -3.60 24.80 4.44
N SER A 397 -3.54 25.71 5.41
CA SER A 397 -2.89 25.46 6.71
C SER A 397 -3.58 24.35 7.49
N LEU A 398 -4.92 24.31 7.46
CA LEU A 398 -5.72 23.30 8.15
C LEU A 398 -5.51 21.89 7.56
N LEU A 399 -5.33 21.77 6.25
CA LEU A 399 -5.02 20.49 5.61
C LEU A 399 -3.66 19.95 6.08
N GLU A 400 -2.64 20.80 6.24
CA GLU A 400 -1.35 20.38 6.83
C GLU A 400 -1.49 20.00 8.31
N GLU A 401 -2.30 20.74 9.08
CA GLU A 401 -2.58 20.40 10.48
C GLU A 401 -3.28 19.03 10.61
N ILE A 402 -4.26 18.74 9.74
CA ILE A 402 -4.94 17.45 9.70
C ILE A 402 -3.94 16.33 9.35
N GLN A 403 -3.07 16.54 8.35
CA GLN A 403 -2.03 15.56 7.99
C GLN A 403 -1.14 15.23 9.18
N GLN A 404 -0.65 16.25 9.90
CA GLN A 404 0.21 16.06 11.06
C GLN A 404 -0.54 15.41 12.24
N ASN A 405 -1.79 15.79 12.48
CA ASN A 405 -2.60 15.19 13.53
C ASN A 405 -2.82 13.68 13.29
N LEU A 406 -3.13 13.28 12.04
CA LEU A 406 -3.28 11.88 11.68
C LEU A 406 -1.99 11.10 11.93
N TYR A 407 -0.83 11.65 11.55
CA TYR A 407 0.46 11.02 11.79
C TYR A 407 0.75 10.87 13.28
N ASN A 408 0.61 11.94 14.07
CA ASN A 408 0.87 11.93 15.51
C ASN A 408 -0.02 10.93 16.25
N ARG A 409 -1.31 10.85 15.87
CA ARG A 409 -2.25 9.89 16.44
C ARG A 409 -1.83 8.45 16.14
N ALA A 410 -1.46 8.17 14.89
CA ALA A 410 -0.99 6.84 14.51
C ALA A 410 0.37 6.49 15.15
N LEU A 411 1.25 7.48 15.34
CA LEU A 411 2.55 7.32 15.99
C LEU A 411 2.39 6.97 17.46
N THR A 412 1.57 7.75 18.16
CA THR A 412 1.22 7.49 19.56
C THR A 412 0.65 6.09 19.72
N PHE A 413 -0.31 5.71 18.86
CA PHE A 413 -0.87 4.36 18.87
C PHE A 413 0.20 3.28 18.69
N ARG A 414 1.10 3.43 17.71
CA ARG A 414 2.19 2.48 17.47
C ARG A 414 3.12 2.37 18.69
N GLU A 415 3.55 3.49 19.26
CA GLU A 415 4.47 3.54 20.40
C GLU A 415 3.85 2.88 21.64
N GLU A 416 2.57 3.17 21.93
CA GLU A 416 1.84 2.53 23.02
C GLU A 416 1.65 1.03 22.81
N HIS A 417 1.72 0.55 21.57
CA HIS A 417 1.53 -0.86 21.18
C HIS A 417 2.82 -1.56 20.73
N ILE A 418 4.00 -1.02 21.04
CA ILE A 418 5.25 -1.76 21.04
C ILE A 418 5.56 -2.17 22.48
N THR A 419 5.56 -3.48 22.75
CA THR A 419 5.77 -4.00 24.11
C THR A 419 7.04 -4.84 24.18
N ARG A 420 7.99 -4.43 25.02
CA ARG A 420 9.19 -5.23 25.32
C ARG A 420 8.83 -6.36 26.27
N VAL A 421 9.28 -7.59 25.97
CA VAL A 421 9.02 -8.78 26.80
C VAL A 421 10.26 -9.66 26.93
N ASP A 422 10.40 -10.34 28.06
CA ASP A 422 11.60 -11.12 28.41
C ASP A 422 11.32 -12.59 28.75
N ASP A 423 10.04 -12.99 28.80
CA ASP A 423 9.60 -14.37 29.00
C ASP A 423 8.44 -14.74 28.06
N PHE A 424 8.32 -16.03 27.75
CA PHE A 424 7.35 -16.54 26.78
C PHE A 424 5.89 -16.40 27.24
N ASP A 425 5.62 -16.50 28.55
CA ASP A 425 4.26 -16.39 29.08
C ASP A 425 3.73 -14.96 28.90
N THR A 426 4.55 -13.96 29.23
CA THR A 426 4.25 -12.53 28.97
C THR A 426 4.13 -12.27 27.47
N PHE A 427 5.00 -12.87 26.64
CA PHE A 427 4.90 -12.76 25.18
C PHE A 427 3.52 -13.20 24.67
N GLN A 428 3.03 -14.38 25.11
CA GLN A 428 1.70 -14.88 24.72
C GLN A 428 0.59 -13.96 25.24
N LYS A 429 0.66 -13.56 26.52
CA LYS A 429 -0.33 -12.67 27.13
C LYS A 429 -0.48 -11.35 26.38
N VAL A 430 0.64 -10.73 26.00
CA VAL A 430 0.63 -9.47 25.24
C VAL A 430 -0.05 -9.66 23.88
N LEU A 431 0.25 -10.75 23.15
CA LEU A 431 -0.36 -11.03 21.84
C LEU A 431 -1.87 -11.26 21.90
N ASP A 432 -2.39 -11.81 23.00
CA ASP A 432 -3.80 -12.12 23.18
C ASP A 432 -4.62 -10.97 23.77
N GLU A 433 -4.06 -10.21 24.71
CA GLU A 433 -4.80 -9.17 25.45
C GLU A 433 -4.60 -7.76 24.90
N LYS A 434 -3.38 -7.43 24.42
CA LYS A 434 -3.01 -6.08 23.95
C LYS A 434 -2.83 -6.01 22.44
N GLY A 435 -2.32 -7.08 21.83
CA GLY A 435 -1.85 -7.07 20.45
C GLY A 435 -0.66 -6.14 20.26
N GLY A 436 -0.44 -5.69 19.02
CA GLY A 436 0.67 -4.81 18.69
C GLY A 436 1.95 -5.55 18.30
N PHE A 437 3.04 -4.79 18.28
CA PHE A 437 4.38 -5.34 18.13
C PHE A 437 4.92 -5.78 19.49
N VAL A 438 5.56 -6.94 19.50
CA VAL A 438 6.22 -7.50 20.68
C VAL A 438 7.72 -7.55 20.41
N SER A 439 8.48 -6.75 21.16
CA SER A 439 9.94 -6.67 21.05
C SER A 439 10.60 -7.69 21.96
N ALA A 440 11.13 -8.75 21.37
CA ALA A 440 11.65 -9.91 22.08
C ALA A 440 12.95 -10.42 21.47
N HIS A 441 13.77 -11.06 22.30
CA HIS A 441 14.99 -11.73 21.86
C HIS A 441 14.69 -13.00 21.08
N TRP A 442 15.47 -13.23 20.03
CA TRP A 442 15.42 -14.42 19.18
C TRP A 442 16.83 -14.97 18.94
N ASP A 443 16.96 -16.29 18.88
CA ASP A 443 18.26 -16.99 18.77
C ASP A 443 18.80 -17.09 17.34
N GLY A 444 18.14 -16.48 16.36
CA GLY A 444 18.57 -16.49 14.96
C GLY A 444 18.17 -17.74 14.17
N THR A 445 17.43 -18.69 14.78
CA THR A 445 17.12 -19.98 14.15
C THR A 445 15.71 -20.06 13.58
N ALA A 446 15.58 -20.67 12.39
CA ALA A 446 14.31 -20.85 11.70
C ALA A 446 13.38 -21.82 12.45
N GLU A 447 13.96 -22.82 13.13
CA GLU A 447 13.21 -23.79 13.93
C GLU A 447 12.49 -23.10 15.11
N THR A 448 13.17 -22.16 15.77
CA THR A 448 12.56 -21.38 16.86
C THR A 448 11.46 -20.45 16.32
N GLU A 449 11.70 -19.79 15.18
CA GLU A 449 10.72 -18.92 14.54
C GLU A 449 9.44 -19.67 14.17
N GLU A 450 9.56 -20.83 13.51
CA GLU A 450 8.43 -21.67 13.15
C GLU A 450 7.69 -22.18 14.41
N LYS A 451 8.44 -22.56 15.47
CA LYS A 451 7.82 -22.99 16.72
C LYS A 451 7.01 -21.87 17.39
N ILE A 452 7.51 -20.65 17.42
CA ILE A 452 6.77 -19.49 17.95
C ILE A 452 5.49 -19.27 17.13
N LYS A 453 5.58 -19.38 15.79
CA LYS A 453 4.43 -19.25 14.88
C LYS A 453 3.39 -20.34 15.10
N GLU A 454 3.79 -21.59 15.28
CA GLU A 454 2.87 -22.69 15.60
C GLU A 454 2.06 -22.39 16.86
N LEU A 455 2.77 -21.97 17.92
CA LEU A 455 2.22 -21.74 19.27
C LEU A 455 1.35 -20.48 19.36
N THR A 456 1.71 -19.40 18.65
CA THR A 456 1.12 -18.07 18.88
C THR A 456 0.44 -17.45 17.66
N LYS A 457 0.70 -17.99 16.46
CA LYS A 457 0.39 -17.40 15.15
C LYS A 457 1.09 -16.07 14.85
N ALA A 458 1.98 -15.60 15.72
CA ALA A 458 2.83 -14.45 15.43
C ALA A 458 4.05 -14.88 14.60
N THR A 459 4.49 -14.00 13.70
CA THR A 459 5.75 -14.16 12.97
C THR A 459 6.69 -13.00 13.26
N ILE A 460 7.97 -13.16 12.96
CA ILE A 460 8.91 -12.04 12.97
C ILE A 460 8.50 -11.10 11.83
N ARG A 461 8.16 -9.86 12.19
CA ARG A 461 7.76 -8.83 11.24
C ARG A 461 8.98 -8.18 10.62
N CYS A 462 9.93 -7.79 11.46
CA CYS A 462 11.23 -7.32 11.04
C CYS A 462 12.24 -7.38 12.18
N ILE A 463 13.51 -7.38 11.79
CA ILE A 463 14.66 -7.01 12.61
C ILE A 463 14.86 -5.51 12.35
N PRO A 464 14.52 -4.61 13.29
CA PRO A 464 14.58 -3.17 13.03
C PRO A 464 16.02 -2.72 12.73
N LEU A 465 16.21 -1.78 11.79
CA LEU A 465 17.56 -1.35 11.38
C LEU A 465 18.34 -0.62 12.49
N ASP A 466 17.63 0.09 13.36
CA ASP A 466 18.21 0.95 14.40
C ASP A 466 17.86 0.46 15.81
N ASN A 467 17.68 -0.86 15.99
CA ASN A 467 17.45 -1.44 17.31
C ASN A 467 18.74 -1.44 18.17
N PRO A 468 18.61 -1.34 19.50
CA PRO A 468 19.74 -1.56 20.39
C PRO A 468 20.31 -2.96 20.19
N GLN A 469 21.62 -3.02 19.97
CA GLN A 469 22.39 -4.27 20.00
C GLN A 469 22.62 -4.60 21.48
N GLU A 470 21.77 -5.48 22.02
CA GLU A 470 21.77 -5.86 23.43
C GLU A 470 21.80 -7.39 23.59
N GLU A 471 22.64 -7.87 24.49
CA GLU A 471 22.72 -9.29 24.80
C GLU A 471 21.51 -9.72 25.63
N GLY A 472 20.93 -10.85 25.28
CA GLY A 472 19.80 -11.43 25.97
C GLY A 472 19.66 -12.91 25.71
N ARG A 473 18.46 -13.41 25.97
CA ARG A 473 18.12 -14.82 25.79
C ARG A 473 16.86 -14.93 24.96
N CYS A 474 16.88 -15.81 23.97
CA CYS A 474 15.73 -16.07 23.14
C CYS A 474 14.50 -16.36 23.99
N ILE A 475 13.40 -15.70 23.65
CA ILE A 475 12.14 -15.71 24.39
C ILE A 475 11.58 -17.13 24.60
N LEU A 476 11.85 -18.06 23.68
CA LEU A 476 11.37 -19.43 23.73
C LEU A 476 12.44 -20.42 24.21
N THR A 477 13.65 -20.37 23.63
CA THR A 477 14.67 -21.42 23.86
C THR A 477 15.65 -21.10 24.98
N GLY A 478 15.72 -19.85 25.43
CA GLY A 478 16.72 -19.38 26.40
C GLY A 478 18.16 -19.31 25.86
N LYS A 479 18.39 -19.68 24.59
CA LYS A 479 19.71 -19.58 23.93
C LYS A 479 20.14 -18.10 23.79
N PRO A 480 21.45 -17.82 23.64
CA PRO A 480 21.95 -16.46 23.45
C PRO A 480 21.29 -15.74 22.27
N SER A 481 21.08 -14.43 22.41
CA SER A 481 20.51 -13.53 21.40
C SER A 481 21.21 -12.18 21.52
N HIS A 482 21.57 -11.58 20.38
CA HIS A 482 22.35 -10.34 20.33
C HIS A 482 21.51 -9.08 20.10
N GLU A 483 20.22 -9.26 19.82
CA GLU A 483 19.31 -8.16 19.53
C GLU A 483 17.85 -8.60 19.72
N ARG A 484 16.94 -7.61 19.74
CA ARG A 484 15.50 -7.85 19.73
C ARG A 484 14.93 -7.69 18.33
N VAL A 485 14.01 -8.57 18.00
CA VAL A 485 13.20 -8.51 16.79
C VAL A 485 11.76 -8.13 17.15
N LEU A 486 11.00 -7.67 16.17
CA LEU A 486 9.58 -7.38 16.36
C LEU A 486 8.72 -8.55 15.88
N PHE A 487 7.97 -9.14 16.80
CA PHE A 487 6.93 -10.12 16.50
C PHE A 487 5.56 -9.43 16.45
N ALA A 488 4.64 -9.95 15.64
CA ALA A 488 3.22 -9.62 15.72
C ALA A 488 2.37 -10.66 15.00
N ARG A 489 1.07 -10.68 15.29
CA ARG A 489 0.08 -11.27 14.38
C ARG A 489 -0.09 -10.34 13.18
N ALA A 490 -0.16 -10.91 11.98
CA ALA A 490 -0.16 -10.14 10.74
C ALA A 490 -1.31 -10.50 9.80
N TYR A 491 -1.50 -9.67 8.77
CA TYR A 491 -2.54 -9.77 7.72
C TYR A 491 -2.15 -10.59 6.48
#